data_AF-A0A2V5MZU3-F1
#
_entry.id   AF-A0A2V5MZU3-F1
#
_cell.length_a   1.000
_cell.length_b   1.000
_cell.length_c   1.000
_cell.angle_alpha   90.00
_cell.angle_beta   90.00
_cell.angle_gamma   90.00
#
_symmetry.space_group_name_H-M   'P 1'
#
loop_
_entity.id
_entity.type
_entity.pdbx_description
1 polymer ?
#
loop_
_entity_poly.entity_id
_entity_poly.type
_entity_poly.pdbx_seq_one_letter_code
_entity_poly.pdbx_strand_id
1 'polypeptide(L)'
;MRIPPSAGSASGVLPNPVGYNRVYVYLGKRLSYDKWWDGLRAGHSFVSNGPLLRSEANGKLPGHVFTVGEGKEINLKIKVRLDSRDAISAIEIVKDGRVELAVPYDEWKKTGLLGTLRFERSGWFLVRAIADDPKTFRFASTAPYFVEIGKEKRRISKSSAQFFVDWVRERIGRVRLDDPAKRGEVLRYHQLAEKFWLEVLAQANAD
;
A
#
# COMPACT_ATOMS: atom_id res chain seq x y z
N MET A 1 9.76 -5.29 5.36
CA MET A 1 9.68 -3.81 5.50
C MET A 1 8.22 -3.41 5.47
N ARG A 2 7.80 -2.41 6.26
CA ARG A 2 6.44 -1.83 6.21
C ARG A 2 6.60 -0.38 5.80
N ILE A 3 6.16 -0.05 4.58
CA ILE A 3 6.28 1.31 4.04
C ILE A 3 4.87 1.90 3.96
N PRO A 4 4.60 3.04 4.63
CA PRO A 4 3.34 3.74 4.44
C PRO A 4 3.29 4.39 3.05
N PRO A 5 2.12 4.44 2.40
CA PRO A 5 1.99 5.11 1.11
C PRO A 5 2.12 6.62 1.28
N SER A 6 2.80 7.26 0.34
CA SER A 6 2.84 8.72 0.19
C SER A 6 2.53 9.07 -1.27
N ALA A 7 2.10 10.30 -1.51
CA ALA A 7 1.75 10.76 -2.84
C ALA A 7 2.04 12.26 -2.99
N GLY A 8 2.47 12.66 -4.19
CA GLY A 8 2.75 14.04 -4.55
C GLY A 8 2.51 14.29 -6.03
N SER A 9 2.06 15.50 -6.37
CA SER A 9 1.65 15.83 -7.75
C SER A 9 2.82 16.08 -8.71
N ALA A 10 4.01 16.40 -8.18
CA ALA A 10 5.14 16.93 -8.96
C ALA A 10 4.74 18.15 -9.83
N SER A 11 3.81 18.97 -9.34
CA SER A 11 3.34 20.18 -10.02
C SER A 11 4.49 21.14 -10.29
N GLY A 12 4.56 21.65 -11.51
CA GLY A 12 5.67 22.50 -11.99
C GLY A 12 6.76 21.72 -12.72
N VAL A 13 6.88 20.41 -12.51
CA VAL A 13 7.71 19.49 -13.32
C VAL A 13 6.83 18.72 -14.31
N LEU A 14 5.69 18.23 -13.84
CA LEU A 14 4.65 17.60 -14.64
C LEU A 14 3.44 18.54 -14.80
N PRO A 15 2.61 18.37 -15.85
CA PRO A 15 1.41 19.18 -16.09
C PRO A 15 0.25 18.85 -15.11
N ASN A 16 0.57 18.41 -13.89
CA ASN A 16 -0.41 18.08 -12.86
C ASN A 16 -0.75 19.32 -12.03
N PRO A 17 -2.04 19.62 -11.77
CA PRO A 17 -2.41 20.72 -10.91
C PRO A 17 -1.92 20.51 -9.47
N VAL A 18 -1.67 21.60 -8.76
CA VAL A 18 -1.25 21.57 -7.34
C VAL A 18 -2.30 20.81 -6.54
N GLY A 19 -1.85 19.86 -5.72
CA GLY A 19 -2.72 19.05 -4.88
C GLY A 19 -3.52 17.97 -5.62
N TYR A 20 -3.22 17.68 -6.89
CA TYR A 20 -3.80 16.53 -7.59
C TYR A 20 -3.62 15.21 -6.81
N ASN A 21 -2.38 14.79 -6.57
CA ASN A 21 -2.05 13.62 -5.76
C ASN A 21 -1.80 14.03 -4.31
N ARG A 22 -2.47 13.36 -3.37
CA ARG A 22 -2.47 13.72 -1.94
C ARG A 22 -2.28 12.49 -1.09
N VAL A 23 -1.65 12.68 0.07
CA VAL A 23 -1.72 11.74 1.19
C VAL A 23 -2.50 12.40 2.34
N TYR A 24 -3.50 11.69 2.83
CA TYR A 24 -4.29 12.10 3.99
C TYR A 24 -3.86 11.28 5.19
N VAL A 25 -3.61 11.95 6.32
CA VAL A 25 -3.14 11.31 7.55
C VAL A 25 -4.09 11.62 8.69
N TYR A 26 -4.48 10.60 9.45
CA TYR A 26 -5.34 10.74 10.61
C TYR A 26 -4.54 11.18 11.84
N LEU A 27 -4.93 12.31 12.44
CA LEU A 27 -4.25 12.91 13.60
C LEU A 27 -5.11 12.94 14.88
N GLY A 28 -6.33 12.40 14.81
CA GLY A 28 -7.34 12.63 15.84
C GLY A 28 -7.78 14.09 15.87
N LYS A 29 -7.70 14.73 17.05
CA LYS A 29 -8.32 16.05 17.30
C LYS A 29 -7.40 17.26 17.08
N ARG A 30 -6.07 17.09 17.05
CA ARG A 30 -5.12 18.22 17.01
C ARG A 30 -4.20 18.09 15.81
N LEU A 31 -4.18 19.13 14.99
CA LEU A 31 -3.20 19.29 13.91
C LEU A 31 -1.87 19.80 14.49
N SER A 32 -0.78 19.08 14.19
CA SER A 32 0.58 19.53 14.43
C SER A 32 1.51 18.84 13.44
N TYR A 33 2.61 19.48 13.10
CA TYR A 33 3.62 18.94 12.18
C TYR A 33 4.13 17.55 12.61
N ASP A 34 4.55 17.40 13.87
CA ASP A 34 5.12 16.14 14.37
C ASP A 34 4.11 14.99 14.32
N LYS A 35 2.89 15.23 14.81
CA LYS A 35 1.80 14.24 14.74
C LYS A 35 1.48 13.81 13.31
N TRP A 36 1.62 14.72 12.33
CA TRP A 36 1.41 14.36 10.94
C TRP A 36 2.43 13.32 10.47
N TRP A 37 3.70 13.51 10.81
CA TRP A 37 4.73 12.52 10.50
C TRP A 37 4.54 11.22 11.29
N ASP A 38 4.16 11.30 12.56
CA ASP A 38 3.90 10.10 13.37
C ASP A 38 2.73 9.28 12.82
N GLY A 39 1.63 9.94 12.45
CA GLY A 39 0.49 9.30 11.81
C GLY A 39 0.84 8.67 10.47
N LEU A 40 1.68 9.34 9.67
CA LEU A 40 2.16 8.80 8.40
C LEU A 40 3.05 7.57 8.62
N ARG A 41 4.02 7.64 9.54
CA ARG A 41 4.91 6.51 9.88
C ARG A 41 4.12 5.32 10.42
N ALA A 42 3.07 5.56 11.20
CA ALA A 42 2.16 4.54 11.71
C ALA A 42 1.23 3.96 10.63
N GLY A 43 1.23 4.53 9.41
CA GLY A 43 0.37 4.10 8.32
C GLY A 43 -1.09 4.50 8.50
N HIS A 44 -1.41 5.45 9.37
CA HIS A 44 -2.79 5.94 9.57
C HIS A 44 -3.18 6.89 8.42
N SER A 45 -3.08 6.39 7.18
CA SER A 45 -3.17 7.20 5.99
C SER A 45 -3.87 6.50 4.82
N PHE A 46 -4.24 7.31 3.84
CA PHE A 46 -4.57 6.86 2.49
C PHE A 46 -4.01 7.87 1.48
N VAL A 47 -3.71 7.38 0.29
CA VAL A 47 -3.34 8.21 -0.87
C VAL A 47 -4.52 8.34 -1.81
N SER A 48 -4.64 9.48 -2.48
CA SER A 48 -5.72 9.72 -3.42
C SER A 48 -5.39 10.82 -4.42
N ASN A 49 -5.94 10.70 -5.62
CA ASN A 49 -6.07 11.79 -6.59
C ASN A 49 -7.52 12.08 -7.01
N GLY A 50 -8.49 11.61 -6.21
CA GLY A 50 -9.92 11.87 -6.42
C GLY A 50 -10.72 11.46 -5.19
N PRO A 51 -11.11 10.18 -5.04
CA PRO A 51 -11.97 9.70 -3.96
C PRO A 51 -11.34 9.89 -2.57
N LEU A 52 -12.15 10.20 -1.55
CA LEU A 52 -11.71 10.21 -0.16
C LEU A 52 -12.08 8.87 0.48
N LEU A 53 -11.09 8.05 0.83
CA LEU A 53 -11.32 6.69 1.31
C LEU A 53 -10.86 6.56 2.76
N ARG A 54 -11.81 6.39 3.68
CA ARG A 54 -11.52 6.06 5.08
C ARG A 54 -12.00 4.65 5.35
N SER A 55 -11.18 3.83 6.00
CA SER A 55 -11.57 2.48 6.39
C SER A 55 -11.17 2.17 7.82
N GLU A 56 -11.88 1.22 8.41
CA GLU A 56 -11.56 0.62 9.69
C GLU A 56 -11.75 -0.90 9.58
N ALA A 57 -10.80 -1.66 10.12
CA ALA A 57 -10.89 -3.11 10.25
C ALA A 57 -11.07 -3.45 11.74
N ASN A 58 -12.21 -4.04 12.11
CA ASN A 58 -12.55 -4.26 13.53
C ASN A 58 -12.32 -3.01 14.41
N GLY A 59 -12.64 -1.82 13.89
CA GLY A 59 -12.46 -0.53 14.58
C GLY A 59 -11.02 -0.01 14.64
N LYS A 60 -10.06 -0.66 13.97
CA LYS A 60 -8.66 -0.22 13.87
C LYS A 60 -8.41 0.50 12.55
N LEU A 61 -7.52 1.49 12.58
CA LEU A 61 -7.11 2.26 11.41
C LEU A 61 -6.08 1.51 10.55
N PRO A 62 -5.87 1.94 9.28
CA PRO A 62 -4.77 1.47 8.45
C PRO A 62 -3.42 1.56 9.18
N GLY A 63 -2.51 0.64 8.87
CA GLY A 63 -1.22 0.49 9.56
C GLY A 63 -1.26 -0.35 10.83
N HIS A 64 -2.45 -0.69 11.35
CA HIS A 64 -2.58 -1.59 12.49
C HIS A 64 -2.07 -3.00 12.19
N VAL A 65 -1.54 -3.66 13.22
CA VAL A 65 -1.03 -5.04 13.19
C VAL A 65 -1.91 -5.90 14.09
N PHE A 66 -2.67 -6.80 13.48
CA PHE A 66 -3.44 -7.81 14.20
C PHE A 66 -2.54 -9.01 14.50
N THR A 67 -2.40 -9.38 15.78
CA THR A 67 -1.57 -10.52 16.19
C THR A 67 -2.44 -11.65 16.71
N VAL A 68 -2.19 -12.86 16.20
CA VAL A 68 -2.98 -14.06 16.48
C VAL A 68 -2.03 -15.23 16.81
N GLY A 69 -2.42 -16.08 17.75
CA GLY A 69 -1.62 -17.25 18.15
C GLY A 69 -1.48 -18.28 17.03
N GLU A 70 -0.49 -19.16 17.15
CA GLU A 70 -0.27 -20.28 16.22
C GLU A 70 -1.50 -21.20 16.16
N GLY A 71 -1.84 -21.68 14.95
CA GLY A 71 -3.02 -22.53 14.72
C GLY A 71 -4.38 -21.83 14.83
N LYS A 72 -4.40 -20.51 15.05
CA LYS A 72 -5.64 -19.72 15.10
C LYS A 72 -5.81 -18.88 13.84
N GLU A 73 -7.07 -18.62 13.51
CA GLU A 73 -7.47 -17.73 12.42
C GLU A 73 -8.06 -16.42 12.95
N ILE A 74 -8.20 -15.44 12.06
CA ILE A 74 -8.90 -14.18 12.36
C ILE A 74 -9.82 -13.77 11.22
N ASN A 75 -10.98 -13.27 11.61
CA ASN A 75 -11.97 -12.68 10.72
C ASN A 75 -12.05 -11.17 10.97
N LEU A 76 -11.80 -10.38 9.93
CA LEU A 76 -11.74 -8.92 10.00
C LEU A 76 -12.95 -8.33 9.29
N LYS A 77 -13.83 -7.65 10.05
CA LYS A 77 -14.95 -6.91 9.49
C LYS A 77 -14.47 -5.54 9.01
N ILE A 78 -14.66 -5.25 7.72
CA ILE A 78 -14.13 -4.05 7.09
C ILE A 78 -15.24 -3.04 6.87
N LYS A 79 -15.13 -1.88 7.55
CA LYS A 79 -16.02 -0.73 7.40
C LYS A 79 -15.33 0.35 6.58
N VAL A 80 -16.08 0.96 5.66
CA VAL A 80 -15.57 1.98 4.74
C VAL A 80 -16.48 3.19 4.71
N ARG A 81 -15.89 4.38 4.60
CA ARG A 81 -16.52 5.65 4.24
C ARG A 81 -15.83 6.19 3.00
N LEU A 82 -16.59 6.38 1.94
CA LEU A 82 -16.12 6.87 0.65
C LEU A 82 -16.92 8.12 0.26
N ASP A 83 -16.22 9.19 -0.07
CA ASP A 83 -16.79 10.38 -0.70
C ASP A 83 -16.08 10.56 -2.04
N SER A 84 -16.83 10.65 -3.12
CA SER A 84 -16.26 10.82 -4.47
C SER A 84 -17.16 11.74 -5.29
N ARG A 85 -16.53 12.53 -6.16
CA ARG A 85 -17.23 13.29 -7.22
C ARG A 85 -17.40 12.45 -8.48
N ASP A 86 -16.49 11.51 -8.69
CA ASP A 86 -16.46 10.62 -9.84
C ASP A 86 -17.21 9.33 -9.49
N ALA A 87 -17.83 8.70 -10.49
CA ALA A 87 -18.45 7.39 -10.34
C ALA A 87 -17.40 6.34 -9.95
N ILE A 88 -17.81 5.36 -9.15
CA ILE A 88 -16.97 4.26 -8.69
C ILE A 88 -17.78 2.99 -8.88
N SER A 89 -17.29 2.06 -9.68
CA SER A 89 -17.97 0.79 -9.92
C SER A 89 -17.96 -0.13 -8.69
N ALA A 90 -16.80 -0.26 -8.04
CA ALA A 90 -16.62 -1.12 -6.89
C ALA A 90 -15.54 -0.61 -5.92
N ILE A 91 -15.62 -1.07 -4.68
CA ILE A 91 -14.58 -0.90 -3.67
C ILE A 91 -13.93 -2.27 -3.46
N GLU A 92 -12.61 -2.30 -3.53
CA GLU A 92 -11.83 -3.52 -3.51
C GLU A 92 -11.04 -3.68 -2.22
N ILE A 93 -10.99 -4.93 -1.75
CA ILE A 93 -10.01 -5.38 -0.76
C ILE A 93 -8.91 -6.11 -1.52
N VAL A 94 -7.70 -5.58 -1.45
CA VAL A 94 -6.50 -6.26 -1.95
C VAL A 94 -5.84 -6.97 -0.78
N LYS A 95 -5.73 -8.30 -0.85
CA LYS A 95 -5.05 -9.15 0.13
C LYS A 95 -3.81 -9.76 -0.52
N ASP A 96 -2.66 -9.56 0.10
CA ASP A 96 -1.38 -10.11 -0.35
C ASP A 96 -1.09 -9.90 -1.85
N GLY A 97 -1.50 -8.75 -2.39
CA GLY A 97 -1.26 -8.36 -3.79
C GLY A 97 -2.35 -8.76 -4.79
N ARG A 98 -3.43 -9.44 -4.36
CA ARG A 98 -4.55 -9.84 -5.22
C ARG A 98 -5.87 -9.24 -4.74
N VAL A 99 -6.79 -8.95 -5.65
CA VAL A 99 -8.15 -8.53 -5.27
C VAL A 99 -8.87 -9.74 -4.69
N GLU A 100 -9.11 -9.73 -3.39
CA GLU A 100 -9.84 -10.79 -2.68
C GLU A 100 -11.34 -10.57 -2.78
N LEU A 101 -11.78 -9.32 -2.64
CA LEU A 101 -13.18 -8.92 -2.70
C LEU A 101 -13.31 -7.64 -3.51
N ALA A 102 -14.32 -7.58 -4.36
CA ALA A 102 -14.76 -6.38 -5.06
C ALA A 102 -16.25 -6.20 -4.79
N VAL A 103 -16.60 -5.20 -3.98
CA VAL A 103 -17.99 -4.94 -3.58
C VAL A 103 -18.55 -3.82 -4.45
N PRO A 104 -19.61 -4.07 -5.24
CA PRO A 104 -20.25 -3.04 -6.04
C PRO A 104 -20.66 -1.83 -5.19
N TYR A 105 -20.50 -0.63 -5.73
CA TYR A 105 -20.74 0.61 -4.98
C TYR A 105 -22.16 0.68 -4.39
N ASP A 106 -23.17 0.27 -5.15
CA ASP A 106 -24.57 0.29 -4.71
C ASP A 106 -24.87 -0.72 -3.60
N GLU A 107 -24.13 -1.83 -3.54
CA GLU A 107 -24.22 -2.79 -2.44
C GLU A 107 -23.53 -2.27 -1.18
N TRP A 108 -22.30 -1.75 -1.34
CA TRP A 108 -21.58 -1.14 -0.24
C TRP A 108 -22.37 0.03 0.38
N LYS A 109 -22.96 0.91 -0.44
CA LYS A 109 -23.67 2.11 0.02
C LYS A 109 -24.83 1.80 0.97
N LYS A 110 -25.44 0.61 0.86
CA LYS A 110 -26.52 0.14 1.75
C LYS A 110 -26.03 -0.15 3.17
N THR A 111 -24.79 -0.59 3.34
CA THR A 111 -24.29 -1.13 4.62
C THR A 111 -23.06 -0.40 5.17
N GLY A 112 -22.29 0.27 4.30
CA GLY A 112 -20.96 0.80 4.59
C GLY A 112 -19.90 -0.28 4.83
N LEU A 113 -20.21 -1.56 4.58
CA LEU A 113 -19.34 -2.70 4.85
C LEU A 113 -18.85 -3.32 3.54
N LEU A 114 -17.61 -3.82 3.56
CA LEU A 114 -17.07 -4.63 2.44
C LEU A 114 -17.14 -6.14 2.70
N GLY A 115 -17.66 -6.54 3.86
CA GLY A 115 -17.72 -7.93 4.30
C GLY A 115 -16.65 -8.28 5.33
N THR A 116 -16.38 -9.58 5.43
CA THR A 116 -15.45 -10.18 6.39
C THR A 116 -14.27 -10.79 5.65
N LEU A 117 -13.06 -10.41 6.05
CA LEU A 117 -11.81 -10.89 5.46
C LEU A 117 -11.15 -11.90 6.41
N ARG A 118 -10.96 -13.14 5.96
CA ARG A 118 -10.37 -14.23 6.75
C ARG A 118 -8.86 -14.34 6.50
N PHE A 119 -8.10 -14.52 7.57
CA PHE A 119 -6.68 -14.85 7.55
C PHE A 119 -6.41 -16.13 8.35
N GLU A 120 -5.77 -17.09 7.69
CA GLU A 120 -5.25 -18.33 8.30
C GLU A 120 -3.71 -18.31 8.40
N ARG A 121 -3.06 -17.37 7.71
CA ARG A 121 -1.61 -17.15 7.72
C ARG A 121 -1.31 -15.66 7.85
N SER A 122 -0.08 -15.33 8.24
CA SER A 122 0.41 -13.95 8.22
C SER A 122 0.30 -13.35 6.83
N GLY A 123 0.03 -12.05 6.76
CA GLY A 123 -0.19 -11.35 5.51
C GLY A 123 -0.55 -9.89 5.73
N TRP A 124 -1.10 -9.28 4.69
CA TRP A 124 -1.56 -7.90 4.73
C TRP A 124 -2.73 -7.70 3.78
N PHE A 125 -3.48 -6.63 4.00
CA PHE A 125 -4.47 -6.18 3.05
C PHE A 125 -4.56 -4.65 3.03
N LEU A 126 -5.14 -4.11 1.97
CA LEU A 126 -5.52 -2.71 1.88
C LEU A 126 -6.89 -2.58 1.22
N VAL A 127 -7.50 -1.42 1.35
CA VAL A 127 -8.74 -1.08 0.65
C VAL A 127 -8.41 -0.07 -0.44
N ARG A 128 -8.95 -0.26 -1.64
CA ARG A 128 -8.85 0.72 -2.72
C ARG A 128 -10.19 0.95 -3.42
N ALA A 129 -10.35 2.12 -4.01
CA ALA A 129 -11.47 2.46 -4.87
C ALA A 129 -10.92 3.17 -6.11
N ILE A 130 -11.36 2.74 -7.29
CA ILE A 130 -10.94 3.32 -8.57
C ILE A 130 -12.15 4.06 -9.14
N ALA A 131 -11.92 5.29 -9.58
CA ALA A 131 -12.95 6.11 -10.21
C ALA A 131 -13.02 5.82 -11.71
N ASP A 132 -14.24 5.79 -12.22
CA ASP A 132 -14.57 5.57 -13.63
C ASP A 132 -14.43 6.88 -14.42
N ASP A 133 -13.24 7.49 -14.37
CA ASP A 133 -12.91 8.69 -15.13
C ASP A 133 -12.22 8.30 -16.45
N PRO A 134 -12.80 8.61 -17.62
CA PRO A 134 -12.26 8.16 -18.91
C PRO A 134 -11.03 8.96 -19.36
N LYS A 135 -10.68 10.06 -18.68
CA LYS A 135 -9.59 10.96 -19.08
C LYS A 135 -8.31 10.69 -18.31
N THR A 136 -8.44 10.35 -17.03
CA THR A 136 -7.34 10.25 -16.08
C THR A 136 -7.55 9.10 -15.12
N PHE A 137 -6.50 8.33 -14.84
CA PHE A 137 -6.57 7.28 -13.82
C PHE A 137 -6.68 7.90 -12.43
N ARG A 138 -7.86 7.76 -11.80
CA ARG A 138 -8.12 8.27 -10.46
C ARG A 138 -8.46 7.16 -9.49
N PHE A 139 -7.87 7.19 -8.31
CA PHE A 139 -8.12 6.18 -7.29
C PHE A 139 -7.80 6.71 -5.89
N ALA A 140 -8.22 5.94 -4.90
CA ALA A 140 -7.77 6.03 -3.53
C ALA A 140 -7.32 4.67 -3.04
N SER A 141 -6.27 4.63 -2.22
CA SER A 141 -5.77 3.40 -1.58
C SER A 141 -5.32 3.70 -0.17
N THR A 142 -5.75 2.87 0.79
CA THR A 142 -5.30 2.98 2.17
C THR A 142 -3.85 2.52 2.32
N ALA A 143 -3.20 2.90 3.41
CA ALA A 143 -2.06 2.12 3.86
C ALA A 143 -2.48 0.66 4.15
N PRO A 144 -1.53 -0.29 4.14
CA PRO A 144 -1.84 -1.66 4.48
C PRO A 144 -2.19 -1.81 5.96
N TYR A 145 -3.09 -2.74 6.24
CA TYR A 145 -3.25 -3.42 7.51
C TYR A 145 -2.41 -4.68 7.49
N PHE A 146 -1.93 -5.12 8.66
CA PHE A 146 -1.08 -6.30 8.77
C PHE A 146 -1.70 -7.34 9.68
N VAL A 147 -1.48 -8.61 9.36
CA VAL A 147 -1.87 -9.75 10.19
C VAL A 147 -0.63 -10.60 10.45
N GLU A 148 -0.34 -10.89 11.71
CA GLU A 148 0.76 -11.75 12.16
C GLU A 148 0.18 -12.95 12.91
N ILE A 149 0.36 -14.15 12.37
CA ILE A 149 -0.15 -15.41 12.93
C ILE A 149 1.03 -16.31 13.28
N GLY A 150 1.09 -16.75 14.54
CA GLY A 150 2.12 -17.67 15.03
C GLY A 150 3.54 -17.10 14.97
N LYS A 151 4.52 -17.97 14.68
CA LYS A 151 5.95 -17.64 14.68
C LYS A 151 6.39 -16.91 13.41
N GLU A 152 5.82 -17.28 12.27
CA GLU A 152 6.11 -16.66 10.98
C GLU A 152 5.35 -15.34 10.81
N LYS A 153 5.80 -14.30 11.50
CA LYS A 153 5.11 -13.01 11.57
C LYS A 153 5.06 -12.22 10.25
N ARG A 154 5.82 -12.61 9.23
CA ARG A 154 5.90 -11.88 7.95
C ARG A 154 5.62 -12.81 6.79
N ARG A 155 4.79 -12.34 5.87
CA ARG A 155 4.63 -12.93 4.55
C ARG A 155 5.62 -12.28 3.59
N ILE A 156 6.45 -13.06 2.94
CA ILE A 156 7.44 -12.64 1.95
C ILE A 156 7.13 -13.40 0.65
N SER A 157 6.54 -12.69 -0.32
CA SER A 157 6.23 -13.24 -1.64
C SER A 157 7.52 -13.41 -2.45
N LYS A 158 7.76 -14.63 -2.92
CA LYS A 158 8.86 -14.98 -3.82
C LYS A 158 8.75 -14.22 -5.13
N SER A 159 7.55 -14.18 -5.73
CA SER A 159 7.31 -13.47 -6.99
C SER A 159 7.58 -11.97 -6.87
N SER A 160 7.15 -11.35 -5.76
CA SER A 160 7.39 -9.93 -5.48
C SER A 160 8.87 -9.65 -5.25
N ALA A 161 9.57 -10.48 -4.46
CA ALA A 161 11.00 -10.31 -4.22
C ALA A 161 11.82 -10.49 -5.52
N GLN A 162 11.47 -11.50 -6.32
CA GLN A 162 12.10 -11.75 -7.62
C GLN A 162 11.90 -10.56 -8.57
N PHE A 163 10.69 -9.99 -8.63
CA PHE A 163 10.43 -8.79 -9.42
C PHE A 163 11.40 -7.66 -9.08
N PHE A 164 11.68 -7.41 -7.80
CA PHE A 164 12.63 -6.36 -7.41
C PHE A 164 14.08 -6.70 -7.75
N VAL A 165 14.50 -7.97 -7.68
CA VAL A 165 15.82 -8.40 -8.16
C VAL A 165 15.96 -8.11 -9.66
N ASP A 166 14.98 -8.54 -10.45
CA ASP A 166 15.00 -8.36 -11.90
C ASP A 166 14.95 -6.87 -12.27
N TRP A 167 14.13 -6.10 -11.56
CA TRP A 167 14.04 -4.65 -11.76
C TRP A 167 15.36 -3.93 -11.45
N VAL A 168 16.05 -4.29 -10.37
CA VAL A 168 17.37 -3.70 -10.05
C VAL A 168 18.39 -4.05 -11.12
N ARG A 169 18.43 -5.30 -11.58
CA ARG A 169 19.33 -5.75 -12.67
C ARG A 169 19.06 -5.00 -13.98
N GLU A 170 17.80 -4.80 -14.32
CA GLU A 170 17.39 -3.98 -15.46
C GLU A 170 17.91 -2.53 -15.32
N ARG A 171 17.80 -1.93 -14.13
CA ARG A 171 18.31 -0.57 -13.88
C ARG A 171 19.83 -0.48 -13.97
N ILE A 172 20.56 -1.48 -13.45
CA ILE A 172 22.02 -1.60 -13.60
C ILE A 172 22.41 -1.57 -15.08
N GLY A 173 21.73 -2.37 -15.91
CA GLY A 173 21.98 -2.43 -17.36
C GLY A 173 21.70 -1.12 -18.11
N ARG A 174 20.93 -0.20 -17.51
CA ARG A 174 20.60 1.10 -18.11
C ARG A 174 21.53 2.25 -17.69
N VAL A 175 22.44 2.03 -16.74
CA VAL A 175 23.37 3.09 -16.31
C VAL A 175 24.37 3.37 -17.43
N ARG A 176 24.21 4.54 -18.08
CA ARG A 176 25.12 5.07 -19.10
C ARG A 176 25.82 6.30 -18.55
N LEU A 177 27.04 6.09 -18.06
CA LEU A 177 27.93 7.13 -17.57
C LEU A 177 29.33 6.84 -18.10
N ASP A 178 29.89 7.80 -18.84
CA ASP A 178 31.20 7.65 -19.49
C ASP A 178 32.34 7.73 -18.47
N ASP A 179 32.17 8.54 -17.43
CA ASP A 179 33.09 8.67 -16.31
C ASP A 179 33.06 7.40 -15.43
N PRO A 180 34.16 6.61 -15.38
CA PRO A 180 34.19 5.35 -14.62
C PRO A 180 34.00 5.54 -13.11
N ALA A 181 34.49 6.64 -12.55
CA ALA A 181 34.37 6.90 -11.11
C ALA A 181 32.91 7.19 -10.74
N LYS A 182 32.25 8.09 -11.48
CA LYS A 182 30.81 8.39 -11.29
C LYS A 182 29.94 7.17 -11.56
N ARG A 183 30.28 6.37 -12.57
CA ARG A 183 29.59 5.12 -12.86
C ARG A 183 29.70 4.16 -11.67
N GLY A 184 30.89 4.00 -11.10
CA GLY A 184 31.12 3.19 -9.90
C GLY A 184 30.28 3.67 -8.71
N GLU A 185 30.23 4.97 -8.45
CA GLU A 185 29.42 5.55 -7.36
C GLU A 185 27.93 5.24 -7.51
N VAL A 186 27.37 5.37 -8.72
CA VAL A 186 25.96 5.07 -8.99
C VAL A 186 25.68 3.57 -8.91
N LEU A 187 26.57 2.74 -9.47
CA LEU A 187 26.41 1.29 -9.45
C LEU A 187 26.50 0.71 -8.04
N ARG A 188 27.26 1.33 -7.14
CA ARG A 188 27.36 0.91 -5.74
C ARG A 188 25.98 0.79 -5.08
N TYR A 189 25.11 1.78 -5.26
CA TYR A 189 23.77 1.76 -4.66
C TYR A 189 22.87 0.69 -5.29
N HIS A 190 23.03 0.44 -6.59
CA HIS A 190 22.27 -0.63 -7.27
C HIS A 190 22.72 -2.01 -6.78
N GLN A 191 24.01 -2.25 -6.62
CA GLN A 191 24.56 -3.51 -6.09
C GLN A 191 24.11 -3.75 -4.64
N LEU A 192 24.06 -2.71 -3.81
CA LEU A 192 23.50 -2.81 -2.46
C LEU A 192 22.01 -3.18 -2.49
N ALA A 193 21.24 -2.59 -3.40
CA ALA A 193 19.83 -2.94 -3.57
C ALA A 193 19.65 -4.38 -4.08
N GLU A 194 20.47 -4.83 -5.04
CA GLU A 194 20.42 -6.20 -5.56
C GLU A 194 20.71 -7.20 -4.44
N LYS A 195 21.78 -6.98 -3.66
CA LYS A 195 22.12 -7.81 -2.50
C LYS A 195 20.96 -7.88 -1.51
N PHE A 196 20.37 -6.74 -1.17
CA PHE A 196 19.22 -6.68 -0.27
C PHE A 196 18.03 -7.52 -0.79
N TRP A 197 17.66 -7.38 -2.07
CA TRP A 197 16.53 -8.11 -2.62
C TRP A 197 16.80 -9.62 -2.79
N LEU A 198 18.05 -10.01 -3.06
CA LEU A 198 18.48 -11.41 -3.05
C LEU A 198 18.36 -12.02 -1.64
N GLU A 199 18.74 -11.28 -0.59
CA GLU A 199 18.57 -11.71 0.80
C GLU A 199 17.08 -11.84 1.18
N VAL A 200 16.22 -10.93 0.70
CA VAL A 200 14.76 -11.01 0.89
C VAL A 200 14.18 -12.21 0.14
N LEU A 201 14.63 -12.45 -1.09
CA LEU A 201 14.20 -13.59 -1.90
C LEU A 201 14.56 -14.93 -1.25
N ALA A 202 15.76 -15.04 -0.67
CA ALA A 202 16.20 -16.23 0.07
C ALA A 202 15.35 -16.51 1.32
N GLN A 203 14.69 -15.48 1.86
CA GLN A 203 13.78 -15.58 3.02
C GLN A 203 12.30 -15.72 2.61
N ALA A 204 12.00 -15.86 1.32
CA ALA A 204 10.62 -15.95 0.85
C ALA A 204 9.89 -17.18 1.43
N ASN A 205 8.65 -16.97 1.85
CA ASN A 205 7.80 -17.99 2.46
C ASN A 205 6.37 -18.04 1.87
N ALA A 206 6.13 -17.33 0.77
CA ALA A 206 4.85 -17.29 0.06
C ALA A 206 5.04 -16.89 -1.42
N ASP A 207 3.95 -16.81 -2.19
CA ASP A 207 3.94 -16.52 -3.64
C ASP A 207 3.10 -15.31 -4.04
#